data_AF-A0A844EDA4-F1
#
_entry.id   AF-A0A844EDA4-F1
#
_cell.length_a   1.000
_cell.length_b   1.000
_cell.length_c   1.000
_cell.angle_alpha   90.00
_cell.angle_beta   90.00
_cell.angle_gamma   90.00
#
_symmetry.space_group_name_H-M   'P 1'
#
loop_
_entity.id
_entity.type
_entity.pdbx_description
1 polymer ?
#
loop_
_entity_poly.entity_id
_entity_poly.type
_entity_poly.pdbx_seq_one_letter_code
_entity_poly.pdbx_strand_id
1 'polypeptide(L)'
;QVTKDPSTGYNQFKTGKLQYVGLSGVLAKNLKNDKNMVTRETSSCYYLAFNQKNRLFKNLKIRQAISMAVNRDQLTKKILGDGSFNSQSFVSKGLSINPKTGKDFTATTAKPASMTYNPTKAKALWKQGLKELGISKMHFTLLSSDEFAQKQVSEYLQSQLQQNLPGLTVS
;
A
#
# COMPACT_ATOMS: atom_id res chain seq x y z
N GLN A 1 0.91 16.23 -22.98
CA GLN A 1 -0.17 15.27 -22.66
C GLN A 1 0.28 14.46 -21.46
N VAL A 2 -0.52 14.40 -20.39
CA VAL A 2 -0.19 13.56 -19.23
C VAL A 2 -0.72 12.15 -19.50
N THR A 3 0.18 11.19 -19.69
CA THR A 3 -0.21 9.79 -19.94
C THR A 3 -0.29 9.05 -18.61
N LYS A 4 -1.51 8.89 -18.08
CA LYS A 4 -1.75 8.22 -16.78
C LYS A 4 -1.83 6.69 -16.89
N ASP A 5 -2.10 6.16 -18.08
CA ASP A 5 -2.21 4.73 -18.37
C ASP A 5 -0.86 4.16 -18.87
N PRO A 6 -0.28 3.16 -18.19
CA PRO A 6 1.01 2.57 -18.57
C PRO A 6 1.04 2.00 -20.01
N SER A 7 -0.06 1.47 -20.52
CA SER A 7 -0.14 0.89 -21.87
C SER A 7 -0.08 1.97 -22.95
N THR A 8 -0.77 3.10 -22.72
CA THR A 8 -0.69 4.26 -23.61
C THR A 8 0.73 4.82 -23.62
N GLY A 9 1.34 4.95 -22.45
CA GLY A 9 2.71 5.45 -22.32
C GLY A 9 3.72 4.50 -22.98
N TYR A 10 3.54 3.19 -22.84
CA TYR A 10 4.40 2.20 -23.49
C TYR A 10 4.28 2.22 -25.02
N ASN A 11 3.08 2.43 -25.57
CA ASN A 11 2.93 2.63 -27.02
C ASN A 11 3.63 3.90 -27.52
N GLN A 12 3.59 4.99 -26.73
CA GLN A 12 4.33 6.21 -27.05
C GLN A 12 5.85 6.01 -26.94
N PHE A 13 6.31 5.22 -25.96
CA PHE A 13 7.72 4.83 -25.83
C PHE A 13 8.20 4.04 -27.06
N LYS A 14 7.46 3.00 -27.48
CA LYS A 14 7.78 2.21 -28.68
C LYS A 14 7.84 3.03 -29.97
N THR A 15 7.06 4.10 -30.07
CA THR A 15 7.01 4.99 -31.24
C THR A 15 8.00 6.16 -31.15
N GLY A 16 8.87 6.18 -30.14
CA GLY A 16 9.86 7.24 -29.93
C GLY A 16 9.29 8.57 -29.43
N LYS A 17 7.98 8.63 -29.15
CA LYS A 17 7.30 9.84 -28.63
C LYS A 17 7.57 10.06 -27.14
N LEU A 18 7.95 9.01 -26.41
CA LEU A 18 8.45 9.10 -25.03
C LEU A 18 9.80 8.40 -24.92
N GLN A 19 10.70 8.96 -24.11
CA GLN A 19 11.99 8.34 -23.80
C GLN A 19 11.90 7.46 -22.54
N TYR A 20 10.85 7.63 -21.73
CA TYR A 20 10.63 6.88 -20.49
C TYR A 20 9.14 6.77 -20.18
N VAL A 21 8.75 5.66 -19.55
CA VAL A 21 7.40 5.43 -19.02
C VAL A 21 7.49 4.61 -17.73
N GLY A 22 6.76 5.01 -16.70
CA GLY A 22 6.57 4.21 -15.49
C GLY A 22 5.62 3.02 -15.78
N LEU A 23 6.01 1.82 -15.37
CA LEU A 23 5.23 0.61 -15.60
C LEU A 23 4.71 0.05 -14.26
N SER A 24 3.47 -0.42 -14.25
CA SER A 24 2.88 -1.13 -13.12
C SER A 24 1.93 -2.23 -13.60
N GLY A 25 1.48 -3.06 -12.66
CA GLY A 25 0.47 -4.09 -12.86
C GLY A 25 0.89 -5.18 -13.85
N VAL A 26 -0.07 -5.60 -14.68
CA VAL A 26 0.12 -6.66 -15.68
C VAL A 26 1.21 -6.29 -16.68
N LEU A 27 1.30 -5.02 -17.08
CA LEU A 27 2.26 -4.57 -18.07
C LEU A 27 3.70 -4.66 -17.54
N ALA A 28 3.95 -4.22 -16.29
CA ALA A 28 5.25 -4.37 -15.64
C ALA A 28 5.68 -5.85 -15.54
N LYS A 29 4.74 -6.73 -15.19
CA LYS A 29 5.02 -8.18 -15.11
C LYS A 29 5.38 -8.80 -16.44
N ASN A 30 4.68 -8.41 -17.51
CA ASN A 30 4.91 -8.94 -18.84
C ASN A 30 6.24 -8.44 -19.43
N LEU A 31 6.63 -7.20 -19.10
CA LEU A 31 7.84 -6.56 -19.59
C LEU A 31 9.06 -6.77 -18.67
N LYS A 32 8.96 -7.57 -17.61
CA LYS A 32 10.04 -7.75 -16.62
C LYS A 32 11.39 -8.21 -17.21
N ASN A 33 11.35 -8.90 -18.36
CA ASN A 33 12.53 -9.42 -19.07
C ASN A 33 12.87 -8.58 -20.32
N ASP A 34 12.18 -7.47 -20.56
CA ASP A 34 12.51 -6.58 -21.68
C ASP A 34 13.88 -5.94 -21.44
N LYS A 35 14.71 -5.85 -22.49
CA LYS A 35 16.06 -5.28 -22.39
C LYS A 35 16.09 -3.81 -21.96
N ASN A 36 15.00 -3.08 -22.19
CA ASN A 36 14.85 -1.68 -21.80
C ASN A 36 14.21 -1.53 -20.42
N MET A 37 13.83 -2.63 -19.77
CA MET A 37 13.25 -2.61 -18.43
C MET A 37 14.32 -2.26 -17.41
N VAL A 38 14.00 -1.28 -16.58
CA VAL A 38 14.90 -0.79 -15.54
C VAL A 38 14.13 -0.67 -14.24
N THR A 39 14.48 -1.49 -13.25
CA THR A 39 13.93 -1.39 -11.90
C THR A 39 14.80 -0.44 -11.06
N ARG A 40 14.15 0.47 -10.33
CA ARG A 40 14.80 1.40 -9.40
C ARG A 40 14.09 1.34 -8.07
N GLU A 41 14.80 0.89 -7.04
CA GLU A 41 14.32 1.05 -5.68
C GLU A 41 14.39 2.54 -5.31
N THR A 42 13.31 3.07 -4.75
CA THR A 42 13.24 4.47 -4.30
C THR A 42 13.18 4.51 -2.78
N SER A 43 13.75 5.57 -2.20
CA SER A 43 13.65 5.84 -0.75
C SER A 43 12.28 6.40 -0.39
N SER A 44 11.21 5.71 -0.79
CA SER A 44 9.82 6.12 -0.59
C SER A 44 9.02 5.02 0.10
N CYS A 45 8.05 5.41 0.94
CA CYS A 45 7.13 4.52 1.62
C CYS A 45 5.70 5.03 1.46
N TYR A 46 4.82 4.18 0.94
CA TYR A 46 3.38 4.47 0.87
C TYR A 46 2.69 3.97 2.13
N TYR A 47 1.78 4.78 2.68
CA TYR A 47 1.08 4.48 3.91
C TYR A 47 -0.34 5.05 3.91
N LEU A 48 -1.21 4.44 4.73
CA LEU A 48 -2.52 5.00 5.03
C LEU A 48 -2.41 5.98 6.19
N ALA A 49 -2.66 7.26 5.91
CA ALA A 49 -2.76 8.28 6.94
C ALA A 49 -4.17 8.23 7.57
N PHE A 50 -4.23 8.21 8.89
CA PHE A 50 -5.49 8.22 9.63
C PHE A 50 -5.77 9.62 10.19
N ASN A 51 -6.88 10.24 9.78
CA ASN A 51 -7.32 11.51 10.34
C ASN A 51 -7.90 11.31 11.76
N GLN A 52 -7.03 11.38 12.76
CA GLN A 52 -7.41 11.22 14.17
C GLN A 52 -8.15 12.42 14.77
N LYS A 53 -8.47 13.47 14.01
CA LYS A 53 -9.50 14.44 14.48
C LYS A 53 -10.88 13.79 14.48
N ASN A 54 -11.13 12.85 13.56
CA ASN A 54 -12.34 12.05 13.53
C ASN A 54 -12.32 10.97 14.64
N ARG A 55 -13.38 10.92 15.46
CA ARG A 55 -13.52 9.96 16.57
C ARG A 55 -13.31 8.51 16.16
N LEU A 56 -13.73 8.18 14.94
CA LEU A 56 -13.60 6.87 14.32
C LEU A 56 -12.15 6.39 14.29
N PHE A 57 -11.25 7.26 13.83
CA PHE A 57 -9.83 6.95 13.68
C PHE A 57 -9.01 7.28 14.93
N LYS A 58 -9.57 7.99 15.94
CA LYS A 58 -8.96 8.08 17.28
C LYS A 58 -8.84 6.72 17.95
N ASN A 59 -9.78 5.81 17.68
CA ASN A 59 -9.76 4.47 18.23
C ASN A 59 -8.56 3.65 17.68
N LEU A 60 -7.66 3.24 18.57
CA LEU A 60 -6.45 2.50 18.20
C LEU A 60 -6.78 1.12 17.60
N LYS A 61 -7.79 0.42 18.12
CA LYS A 61 -8.19 -0.91 17.64
C LYS A 61 -8.72 -0.85 16.22
N ILE A 62 -9.45 0.21 15.87
CA ILE A 62 -9.86 0.48 14.49
C ILE A 62 -8.65 0.63 13.56
N ARG A 63 -7.66 1.46 13.93
CA ARG A 63 -6.44 1.64 13.11
C ARG A 63 -5.64 0.34 12.97
N GLN A 64 -5.49 -0.41 14.06
CA GLN A 64 -4.80 -1.70 14.05
C GLN A 64 -5.54 -2.74 13.19
N ALA A 65 -6.86 -2.82 13.29
CA ALA A 65 -7.68 -3.73 12.50
C ALA A 65 -7.55 -3.44 10.99
N ILE A 66 -7.65 -2.17 10.59
CA ILE A 66 -7.46 -1.75 9.19
C ILE A 66 -6.06 -2.17 8.71
N SER A 67 -5.01 -1.92 9.49
CA SER A 67 -3.65 -2.30 9.10
C SER A 67 -3.45 -3.82 8.98
N MET A 68 -4.01 -4.61 9.90
CA MET A 68 -3.88 -6.07 9.89
C MET A 68 -4.76 -6.75 8.83
N ALA A 69 -5.80 -6.08 8.33
CA ALA A 69 -6.69 -6.59 7.29
C ALA A 69 -6.13 -6.49 5.86
N VAL A 70 -4.98 -5.82 5.68
CA VAL A 70 -4.36 -5.63 4.37
C VAL A 70 -3.24 -6.63 4.14
N ASN A 71 -3.42 -7.51 3.15
CA ASN A 71 -2.35 -8.38 2.68
C ASN A 71 -1.37 -7.59 1.77
N ARG A 72 -0.28 -7.11 2.37
CA ARG A 72 0.74 -6.28 1.67
C ARG A 72 1.58 -7.07 0.67
N ASP A 73 1.75 -8.38 0.86
CA ASP A 73 2.47 -9.21 -0.10
C ASP A 73 1.65 -9.41 -1.37
N GLN A 74 0.34 -9.61 -1.23
CA GLN A 74 -0.56 -9.66 -2.38
C GLN A 74 -0.63 -8.31 -3.09
N LEU A 75 -0.72 -7.19 -2.34
CA LEU A 75 -0.70 -5.85 -2.91
C LEU A 75 0.55 -5.64 -3.79
N THR A 76 1.73 -5.89 -3.23
CA THR A 76 3.01 -5.62 -3.90
C THR A 76 3.29 -6.58 -5.05
N LYS A 77 3.06 -7.89 -4.87
CA LYS A 77 3.38 -8.90 -5.89
C LYS A 77 2.29 -9.05 -6.95
N LYS A 78 1.01 -8.92 -6.58
CA LYS A 78 -0.12 -9.18 -7.49
C LYS A 78 -0.67 -7.92 -8.13
N ILE A 79 -0.87 -6.86 -7.35
CA ILE A 79 -1.48 -5.62 -7.84
C ILE A 79 -0.44 -4.71 -8.47
N LEU A 80 0.64 -4.37 -7.75
CA LEU A 80 1.69 -3.49 -8.25
C LEU A 80 2.63 -4.19 -9.23
N GLY A 81 3.28 -5.28 -8.82
CA GLY A 81 4.09 -6.12 -9.72
C GLY A 81 5.28 -5.42 -10.39
N ASP A 82 5.70 -4.27 -9.88
CA ASP A 82 6.68 -3.35 -10.47
C ASP A 82 8.04 -3.36 -9.75
N GLY A 83 8.24 -4.29 -8.82
CA GLY A 83 9.40 -4.35 -7.94
C GLY A 83 9.14 -3.77 -6.54
N SER A 84 7.97 -3.18 -6.30
CA SER A 84 7.52 -2.82 -4.96
C SER A 84 7.55 -4.03 -4.01
N PHE A 85 7.86 -3.79 -2.74
CA PHE A 85 7.95 -4.83 -1.72
C PHE A 85 7.28 -4.41 -0.41
N ASN A 86 6.90 -5.41 0.40
CA ASN A 86 6.27 -5.21 1.68
C ASN A 86 7.28 -4.66 2.70
N SER A 87 7.26 -3.34 2.91
CA SER A 87 8.14 -2.70 3.87
C SER A 87 7.85 -3.16 5.30
N GLN A 88 8.91 -3.47 6.04
CA GLN A 88 8.84 -3.80 7.46
C GLN A 88 9.02 -2.59 8.37
N SER A 89 9.30 -1.41 7.79
CA SER A 89 9.53 -0.16 8.49
C SER A 89 8.92 1.01 7.72
N PHE A 90 8.66 2.13 8.41
CA PHE A 90 8.32 3.38 7.75
C PHE A 90 9.53 3.98 7.02
N VAL A 91 10.72 3.77 7.56
CA VAL A 91 11.98 4.19 6.96
C VAL A 91 12.39 3.16 5.91
N SER A 92 12.73 3.62 4.70
CA SER A 92 13.20 2.75 3.63
C SER A 92 14.55 2.13 3.99
N LYS A 93 14.70 0.83 3.68
CA LYS A 93 15.97 0.13 3.78
C LYS A 93 17.02 0.81 2.89
N GLY A 94 18.26 0.88 3.35
CA GLY A 94 19.38 1.51 2.66
C GLY A 94 19.47 3.03 2.83
N LEU A 95 18.47 3.67 3.44
CA LEU A 95 18.43 5.14 3.54
C LEU A 95 19.43 5.70 4.54
N SER A 96 19.66 5.01 5.65
CA SER A 96 20.53 5.49 6.72
C SER A 96 21.34 4.34 7.30
N ILE A 97 22.66 4.42 7.14
CA ILE A 97 23.62 3.46 7.68
C ILE A 97 24.32 4.09 8.88
N ASN A 98 24.33 3.39 10.00
CA ASN A 98 25.07 3.85 11.17
C ASN A 98 26.58 3.81 10.88
N PRO A 99 27.29 4.95 10.90
CA PRO A 99 28.71 5.00 10.52
C PRO A 99 29.63 4.28 11.50
N LYS A 100 29.19 4.04 12.75
CA LYS A 100 29.98 3.33 13.77
C LYS A 100 29.83 1.82 13.68
N THR A 101 28.66 1.32 13.27
CA THR A 101 28.35 -0.12 13.29
C THR A 101 28.17 -0.73 11.91
N GLY A 102 28.06 0.08 10.86
CA GLY A 102 27.73 -0.35 9.50
C GLY A 102 26.30 -0.90 9.34
N LYS A 103 25.47 -0.86 10.39
CA LYS A 103 24.10 -1.41 10.35
C LYS A 103 23.12 -0.41 9.76
N ASP A 104 22.21 -0.93 8.94
CA ASP A 104 21.07 -0.19 8.43
C ASP A 104 20.09 0.17 9.57
N PHE A 105 19.51 1.36 9.53
CA PHE A 105 18.52 1.82 10.51
C PHE A 105 17.36 0.82 10.67
N THR A 106 16.85 0.28 9.56
CA THR A 106 15.72 -0.67 9.59
C THR A 106 16.03 -1.97 10.30
N ALA A 107 17.30 -2.40 10.33
CA ALA A 107 17.75 -3.58 11.07
C ALA A 107 17.76 -3.37 12.59
N THR A 108 17.64 -2.13 13.05
CA THR A 108 17.55 -1.77 14.48
C THR A 108 16.11 -1.48 14.93
N THR A 109 15.15 -1.45 14.01
CA THR A 109 13.74 -1.17 14.32
C THR A 109 12.92 -2.44 14.44
N ALA A 110 12.03 -2.49 15.43
CA ALA A 110 11.03 -3.54 15.54
C ALA A 110 9.76 -3.16 14.78
N LYS A 111 9.29 -4.04 13.90
CA LYS A 111 8.01 -3.87 13.21
C LYS A 111 6.85 -4.04 14.21
N PRO A 112 5.91 -3.08 14.31
CA PRO A 112 4.68 -3.25 15.06
C PRO A 112 3.89 -4.49 14.60
N ALA A 113 3.32 -5.25 15.54
CA ALA A 113 2.52 -6.43 15.22
C ALA A 113 1.33 -6.12 14.28
N SER A 114 0.82 -4.88 14.31
CA SER A 114 -0.26 -4.41 13.44
C SER A 114 0.12 -4.27 11.96
N MET A 115 1.42 -4.29 11.62
CA MET A 115 1.87 -4.31 10.23
C MET A 115 1.90 -5.72 9.63
N THR A 116 1.68 -6.75 10.43
CA THR A 116 1.55 -8.14 9.95
C THR A 116 0.11 -8.41 9.54
N TYR A 117 -0.07 -8.95 8.32
CA TYR A 117 -1.38 -9.40 7.84
C TYR A 117 -1.92 -10.51 8.75
N ASN A 118 -3.05 -10.26 9.39
CA ASN A 118 -3.73 -11.21 10.27
C ASN A 118 -5.23 -10.90 10.28
N PRO A 119 -6.00 -11.43 9.30
CA PRO A 119 -7.41 -11.11 9.15
C PRO A 119 -8.25 -11.55 10.35
N THR A 120 -7.88 -12.67 11.00
CA THR A 120 -8.55 -13.15 12.21
C THR A 120 -8.43 -12.15 13.36
N LYS A 121 -7.21 -11.68 13.65
CA LYS A 121 -6.96 -10.68 14.69
C LYS A 121 -7.53 -9.31 14.30
N ALA A 122 -7.47 -8.95 13.02
CA ALA A 122 -8.10 -7.74 12.50
C ALA A 122 -9.61 -7.72 12.81
N LYS A 123 -10.31 -8.81 12.50
CA LYS A 123 -11.75 -8.95 12.76
C LYS A 123 -12.10 -8.88 14.26
N ALA A 124 -11.25 -9.44 15.12
CA ALA A 124 -11.42 -9.36 16.57
C ALA A 124 -11.26 -7.92 17.09
N LEU A 125 -10.18 -7.23 16.70
CA LEU A 125 -9.92 -5.82 17.06
C LEU A 125 -11.01 -4.90 16.50
N TRP A 126 -11.48 -5.17 15.29
CA TRP A 126 -12.56 -4.43 14.66
C TRP A 126 -13.85 -4.47 15.47
N LYS A 127 -14.32 -5.66 15.84
CA LYS A 127 -15.51 -5.84 16.68
C LYS A 127 -15.37 -5.11 18.02
N GLN A 128 -14.20 -5.17 18.64
CA GLN A 128 -13.92 -4.45 19.89
C GLN A 128 -13.95 -2.93 19.68
N GLY A 129 -13.32 -2.41 18.62
CA GLY A 129 -13.33 -0.99 18.30
C GLY A 129 -14.72 -0.45 17.99
N LEU A 130 -15.54 -1.20 17.25
CA LEU A 130 -16.94 -0.85 16.99
C LEU A 130 -17.76 -0.80 18.30
N LYS A 131 -17.57 -1.77 19.20
CA LYS A 131 -18.21 -1.79 20.53
C LYS A 131 -17.82 -0.56 21.36
N GLU A 132 -16.53 -0.22 21.40
CA GLU A 132 -16.03 0.97 22.10
C GLU A 132 -16.59 2.28 21.53
N LEU A 133 -16.88 2.31 20.23
CA LEU A 133 -17.45 3.46 19.54
C LEU A 133 -19.00 3.51 19.62
N GLY A 134 -19.63 2.47 20.15
CA GLY A 134 -21.09 2.34 20.24
C GLY A 134 -21.79 2.20 18.88
N ILE A 135 -21.12 1.64 17.87
CA ILE A 135 -21.64 1.52 16.50
C ILE A 135 -21.57 0.07 16.01
N SER A 136 -22.40 -0.27 15.02
CA SER A 136 -22.43 -1.60 14.38
C SER A 136 -21.93 -1.61 12.94
N LYS A 137 -21.89 -0.42 12.30
CA LYS A 137 -21.40 -0.20 10.94
C LYS A 137 -20.49 1.01 10.91
N MET A 138 -19.56 1.05 9.96
CA MET A 138 -18.64 2.16 9.76
C MET A 138 -18.51 2.47 8.28
N HIS A 139 -18.54 3.75 7.94
CA HIS A 139 -18.27 4.24 6.58
C HIS A 139 -17.10 5.23 6.62
N PHE A 140 -16.17 5.13 5.68
CA PHE A 140 -15.21 6.21 5.43
C PHE A 140 -14.81 6.28 3.96
N THR A 141 -14.31 7.44 3.56
CA THR A 141 -13.76 7.67 2.22
C THR A 141 -12.25 7.47 2.21
N LEU A 142 -11.73 6.67 1.28
CA LEU A 142 -10.31 6.53 1.04
C LEU A 142 -9.87 7.57 0.01
N LEU A 143 -9.15 8.58 0.46
CA LEU A 143 -8.54 9.56 -0.44
C LEU A 143 -7.24 8.99 -1.02
N SER A 144 -7.12 9.06 -2.35
CA SER A 144 -5.93 8.64 -3.10
C SER A 144 -5.73 9.55 -4.31
N SER A 145 -4.57 9.46 -4.97
CA SER A 145 -4.36 10.19 -6.24
C SER A 145 -5.13 9.53 -7.38
N ASP A 146 -5.27 10.26 -8.49
CA ASP A 146 -5.95 9.77 -9.70
C ASP A 146 -5.01 9.05 -10.69
N GLU A 147 -3.82 8.68 -10.22
CA GLU A 147 -2.88 7.86 -10.99
C GLU A 147 -3.40 6.43 -11.14
N PHE A 148 -3.09 5.78 -12.27
CA PHE A 148 -3.60 4.45 -12.58
C PHE A 148 -3.25 3.41 -11.52
N ALA A 149 -1.99 3.36 -11.07
CA ALA A 149 -1.56 2.45 -10.02
C ALA A 149 -2.32 2.70 -8.71
N GLN A 150 -2.56 3.96 -8.36
CA GLN A 150 -3.24 4.34 -7.12
C GLN A 150 -4.74 4.01 -7.16
N LYS A 151 -5.37 4.05 -8.34
CA LYS A 151 -6.72 3.51 -8.52
C LYS A 151 -6.79 2.02 -8.21
N GLN A 152 -5.87 1.22 -8.78
CA GLN A 152 -5.82 -0.23 -8.52
C GLN A 152 -5.54 -0.56 -7.04
N VAL A 153 -4.65 0.20 -6.41
CA VAL A 153 -4.36 0.09 -4.97
C VAL A 153 -5.62 0.40 -4.15
N SER A 154 -6.35 1.46 -4.49
CA SER A 154 -7.55 1.88 -3.75
C SER A 154 -8.68 0.86 -3.88
N GLU A 155 -8.92 0.33 -5.07
CA GLU A 155 -9.90 -0.75 -5.32
C GLU A 155 -9.53 -2.03 -4.55
N TYR A 156 -8.25 -2.39 -4.53
CA TYR A 156 -7.76 -3.52 -3.75
C TYR A 156 -7.97 -3.31 -2.24
N LEU A 157 -7.63 -2.12 -1.72
CA LEU A 157 -7.81 -1.80 -0.31
C LEU A 157 -9.29 -1.82 0.07
N GLN A 158 -10.16 -1.21 -0.73
CA GLN A 158 -11.61 -1.27 -0.56
C GLN A 158 -12.08 -2.72 -0.48
N SER A 159 -11.71 -3.56 -1.44
CA SER A 159 -12.10 -4.98 -1.48
C SER A 159 -11.62 -5.75 -0.24
N GLN A 160 -10.31 -5.66 0.09
CA GLN A 160 -9.72 -6.39 1.21
C GLN A 160 -10.30 -5.95 2.56
N LEU A 161 -10.47 -4.65 2.77
CA LEU A 161 -11.00 -4.13 4.01
C LEU A 161 -12.46 -4.55 4.20
N GLN A 162 -13.29 -4.43 3.18
CA GLN A 162 -14.71 -4.84 3.26
C GLN A 162 -14.87 -6.37 3.40
N GLN A 163 -13.97 -7.16 2.80
CA GLN A 163 -13.96 -8.63 2.97
C GLN A 163 -13.63 -9.02 4.41
N ASN A 164 -12.64 -8.36 5.03
CA ASN A 164 -12.08 -8.76 6.33
C ASN A 164 -12.78 -8.10 7.53
N LEU A 165 -13.42 -6.95 7.33
CA LEU A 165 -13.99 -6.11 8.39
C LEU A 165 -15.52 -5.98 8.20
N PRO A 166 -16.34 -6.85 8.83
CA PRO A 166 -17.78 -6.83 8.64
C PRO A 166 -18.41 -5.50 9.04
N GLY A 167 -19.38 -5.04 8.26
CA GLY A 167 -20.08 -3.77 8.50
C GLY A 167 -19.26 -2.52 8.13
N LEU A 168 -18.08 -2.70 7.51
CA LEU A 168 -17.33 -1.61 6.90
C LEU A 168 -17.81 -1.36 5.47
N THR A 169 -17.99 -0.08 5.14
CA THR A 169 -18.08 0.43 3.78
C THR A 169 -16.95 1.41 3.53
N VAL A 170 -16.22 1.22 2.44
CA VAL A 170 -15.17 2.13 1.97
C VAL A 170 -15.59 2.67 0.62
N SER A 171 -15.53 4.00 0.46
CA SER A 171 -15.78 4.70 -0.80
C SER A 171 -14.52 5.35 -1.31
#